data_AF-A0A3D1IKU5-F1
#
_entry.id   AF-A0A3D1IKU5-F1
#
_cell.length_a   1.000
_cell.length_b   1.000
_cell.length_c   1.000
_cell.angle_alpha   90.00
_cell.angle_beta   90.00
_cell.angle_gamma   90.00
#
_symmetry.space_group_name_H-M   'P 1'
#
loop_
_entity.id
_entity.type
_entity.pdbx_description
1 polymer ?
#
loop_
_entity_poly.entity_id
_entity_poly.type
_entity_poly.pdbx_seq_one_letter_code
_entity_poly.pdbx_strand_id
1 'polypeptide(L)'
;MRISFVGVAGLSLFFTSSVAWTEPLAPTPVRRTPAPVHAQSAPASASGTVAVERFSNISGAPDDAWMGSGIAETLAADLTDSARVVILVTTSPAGASGDDAAGARWIVTGGYQRLGDDLRITARIVDTQSGTAVHRVRVDGQAADFFAMQDELSARLREGLPLRTATAPTGTTVPGPAPNAASPLAPPGRPSVSSGGGLAITGNLIDGPAPPVAPATVARDASGNATVRAVRLETPITLDGVLDESVYANTTAIEGFIQQLPDEGEPTTERTEAWVFFDTQNIYISARLWDSAPESEWVANEMQRDSFQLINNETFNVSLDTFYDRRNGYAFQVNPIGGIFDFQLTDEGNPNIDWNPIWDVRTGRFEGGWTAEMQIPFKSLRYRPGRVQIWGIQLGRRIYHKNESTYLTPVPISGGPGLFRISAAGTLTGIEVPEGNRTFEIKPYAIGSSATDLNADPAVRNDGDGDVGFDVKYGLTQNLTADFTYNTDFA
;
A
#
# COMPACT_ATOMS: atom_id res chain seq x y z
N MET A 1 -5.32 -19.09 45.32
CA MET A 1 -5.11 -19.50 43.92
C MET A 1 -6.21 -18.84 43.11
N ARG A 2 -5.93 -17.68 42.49
CA ARG A 2 -6.90 -16.96 41.65
C ARG A 2 -7.06 -17.74 40.36
N ILE A 3 -8.25 -18.26 40.11
CA ILE A 3 -8.63 -18.85 38.82
C ILE A 3 -9.57 -17.85 38.17
N SER A 4 -9.06 -17.09 37.21
CA SER A 4 -9.87 -16.23 36.35
C SER A 4 -10.35 -17.07 35.17
N PHE A 5 -11.66 -17.17 34.98
CA PHE A 5 -12.24 -17.71 33.74
C PHE A 5 -12.51 -16.53 32.79
N VAL A 6 -11.77 -16.46 31.69
CA VAL A 6 -12.18 -15.70 30.50
C VAL A 6 -12.84 -16.71 29.56
N GLY A 7 -14.16 -16.64 29.44
CA GLY A 7 -14.90 -17.46 28.51
C GLY A 7 -14.84 -16.88 27.10
N VAL A 8 -13.82 -17.25 26.33
CA VAL A 8 -13.90 -17.23 24.87
C VAL A 8 -14.12 -18.67 24.43
N ALA A 9 -15.24 -18.94 23.76
CA ALA A 9 -15.52 -20.26 23.24
C ALA A 9 -14.61 -20.56 22.02
N GLY A 10 -13.63 -21.44 22.22
CA GLY A 10 -12.79 -22.01 21.16
C GLY A 10 -11.96 -23.18 21.74
N LEU A 11 -12.36 -24.41 21.40
CA LEU A 11 -11.78 -25.66 21.94
C LEU A 11 -10.69 -26.19 20.99
N SER A 12 -9.44 -26.24 21.45
CA SER A 12 -8.37 -27.08 20.86
C SER A 12 -7.49 -27.65 21.97
N LEU A 13 -7.50 -28.99 22.11
CA LEU A 13 -6.62 -29.73 23.01
C LEU A 13 -5.24 -29.90 22.37
N PHE A 14 -4.18 -29.54 23.10
CA PHE A 14 -2.81 -29.97 22.82
C PHE A 14 -2.30 -30.86 23.95
N PHE A 15 -1.89 -32.09 23.60
CA PHE A 15 -1.02 -32.94 24.42
C PHE A 15 0.43 -32.54 24.14
N THR A 16 1.21 -32.23 25.18
CA THR A 16 2.67 -32.13 25.07
C THR A 16 3.31 -33.42 25.56
N SER A 17 4.07 -34.08 24.69
CA SER A 17 4.99 -35.15 25.06
C SER A 17 6.41 -34.72 24.65
N SER A 18 7.29 -34.53 25.62
CA SER A 18 8.70 -34.25 25.39
C SER A 18 9.41 -35.53 24.97
N VAL A 19 10.01 -35.53 23.78
CA VAL A 19 10.98 -36.55 23.35
C VAL A 19 12.26 -35.85 22.92
N ALA A 20 13.36 -36.16 23.61
CA ALA A 20 14.69 -35.68 23.26
C ALA A 20 15.24 -36.48 22.06
N TRP A 21 15.73 -35.78 21.04
CA TRP A 21 16.48 -36.35 19.92
C TRP A 21 17.82 -35.64 19.76
N THR A 22 18.86 -36.46 19.58
CA THR A 22 20.25 -36.10 19.29
C THR A 22 20.43 -35.70 17.83
N GLU A 23 21.12 -34.59 17.58
CA GLU A 23 21.47 -34.06 16.24
C GLU A 23 22.43 -34.96 15.46
N PRO A 24 22.19 -35.21 14.15
CA PRO A 24 23.23 -35.60 13.20
C PRO A 24 23.78 -34.38 12.44
N LEU A 25 25.10 -34.41 12.22
CA LEU A 25 25.92 -33.38 11.56
C LEU A 25 25.48 -33.08 10.12
N ALA A 26 25.34 -31.79 9.78
CA ALA A 26 25.09 -31.31 8.42
C ALA A 26 26.32 -31.46 7.49
N PRO A 27 26.15 -31.79 6.20
CA PRO A 27 27.24 -31.80 5.24
C PRO A 27 27.60 -30.39 4.75
N THR A 28 28.90 -30.16 4.56
CA THR A 28 29.53 -28.91 4.15
C THR A 28 29.12 -28.45 2.73
N PRO A 29 28.80 -27.17 2.48
CA PRO A 29 28.51 -26.70 1.14
C PRO A 29 29.78 -26.58 0.28
N VAL A 30 29.73 -27.15 -0.92
CA VAL A 30 30.77 -27.04 -1.95
C VAL A 30 30.67 -25.68 -2.64
N ARG A 31 31.77 -24.91 -2.59
CA ARG A 31 31.91 -23.58 -3.22
C ARG A 31 31.97 -23.74 -4.75
N ARG A 32 30.92 -23.34 -5.48
CA ARG A 32 30.95 -23.18 -6.94
C ARG A 32 31.40 -21.76 -7.30
N THR A 33 32.42 -21.66 -8.12
CA THR A 33 32.96 -20.42 -8.70
C THR A 33 31.96 -19.86 -9.72
N PRO A 34 31.57 -18.57 -9.66
CA PRO A 34 30.75 -17.96 -10.70
C PRO A 34 31.60 -17.64 -11.95
N ALA A 35 31.02 -17.91 -13.13
CA ALA A 35 31.57 -17.54 -14.44
C ALA A 35 31.43 -16.03 -14.69
N PRO A 36 32.26 -15.41 -15.54
CA PRO A 36 32.30 -13.96 -15.71
C PRO A 36 31.06 -13.44 -16.44
N VAL A 37 30.36 -12.49 -15.82
CA VAL A 37 29.23 -11.76 -16.40
C VAL A 37 29.78 -10.70 -17.36
N HIS A 38 29.29 -10.67 -18.59
CA HIS A 38 29.56 -9.59 -19.54
C HIS A 38 28.99 -8.28 -18.99
N ALA A 39 29.87 -7.30 -18.75
CA ALA A 39 29.50 -5.95 -18.34
C ALA A 39 28.70 -5.25 -19.46
N GLN A 40 27.42 -5.03 -19.23
CA GLN A 40 26.59 -4.15 -20.04
C GLN A 40 26.77 -2.72 -19.53
N SER A 41 27.07 -1.81 -20.46
CA SER A 41 27.47 -0.43 -20.22
C SER A 41 26.41 0.38 -19.46
N ALA A 42 26.80 1.04 -18.38
CA ALA A 42 25.96 1.96 -17.60
C ALA A 42 25.59 3.23 -18.40
N PRO A 43 24.36 3.77 -18.30
CA PRO A 43 23.98 5.02 -18.92
C PRO A 43 24.65 6.22 -18.22
N ALA A 44 24.98 7.26 -19.00
CA ALA A 44 25.72 8.44 -18.55
C ALA A 44 25.00 9.21 -17.42
N SER A 45 25.72 9.51 -16.33
CA SER A 45 25.24 10.27 -15.18
C SER A 45 24.70 11.65 -15.57
N ALA A 46 23.45 11.95 -15.21
CA ALA A 46 22.87 13.26 -15.45
C ALA A 46 23.49 14.30 -14.50
N SER A 47 24.14 15.32 -15.07
CA SER A 47 24.73 16.43 -14.31
C SER A 47 23.64 17.20 -13.55
N GLY A 48 23.58 17.01 -12.22
CA GLY A 48 22.66 17.72 -11.32
C GLY A 48 21.73 16.84 -10.48
N THR A 49 21.84 15.51 -10.56
CA THR A 49 21.05 14.58 -9.75
C THR A 49 21.73 14.28 -8.41
N VAL A 50 20.99 14.43 -7.31
CA VAL A 50 21.44 14.11 -5.95
C VAL A 50 20.61 12.93 -5.42
N ALA A 51 21.25 11.90 -4.90
CA ALA A 51 20.58 10.83 -4.17
C ALA A 51 20.75 11.06 -2.65
N VAL A 52 19.71 10.79 -1.86
CA VAL A 52 19.78 10.82 -0.39
C VAL A 52 19.49 9.42 0.13
N GLU A 53 20.44 8.83 0.83
CA GLU A 53 20.30 7.51 1.44
C GLU A 53 19.70 7.60 2.85
N ARG A 54 19.10 6.49 3.29
CA ARG A 54 18.69 6.33 4.69
C ARG A 54 19.88 6.46 5.63
N PHE A 55 19.71 7.26 6.69
CA PHE A 55 20.75 7.44 7.70
C PHE A 55 20.83 6.25 8.65
N SER A 56 22.07 5.85 8.99
CA SER A 56 22.33 4.71 9.88
C SER A 56 22.08 5.04 11.35
N ASN A 57 21.34 4.17 12.03
CA ASN A 57 21.22 4.20 13.50
C ASN A 57 22.45 3.57 14.14
N ILE A 58 23.43 4.38 14.51
CA ILE A 58 24.69 3.92 15.14
C ILE A 58 24.45 3.58 16.63
N SER A 59 23.41 4.15 17.25
CA SER A 59 23.00 3.83 18.63
C SER A 59 22.45 2.41 18.80
N GLY A 60 21.92 1.79 17.74
CA GLY A 60 21.38 0.42 17.78
C GLY A 60 20.05 0.27 18.52
N ALA A 61 19.45 1.34 19.03
CA ALA A 61 18.15 1.34 19.69
C ALA A 61 17.01 1.26 18.65
N PRO A 62 16.15 0.23 18.65
CA PRO A 62 15.07 0.07 17.67
C PRO A 62 14.08 1.24 17.67
N ASP A 63 13.81 1.80 18.84
CA ASP A 63 12.86 2.90 19.03
C ASP A 63 13.29 4.20 18.35
N ASP A 64 14.59 4.35 18.03
CA ASP A 64 15.11 5.51 17.31
C ASP A 64 15.27 5.22 15.80
N ALA A 65 14.93 4.01 15.30
CA ALA A 65 15.15 3.61 13.90
C ALA A 65 14.36 4.44 12.88
N TRP A 66 13.24 5.06 13.31
CA TRP A 66 12.44 5.96 12.49
C TRP A 66 13.20 7.25 12.13
N MET A 67 14.11 7.73 12.98
CA MET A 67 14.85 8.99 12.77
C MET A 67 15.69 8.95 11.48
N GLY A 68 16.23 7.78 11.12
CA GLY A 68 17.02 7.61 9.90
C GLY A 68 16.23 7.81 8.60
N SER A 69 14.95 7.42 8.59
CA SER A 69 14.02 7.73 7.50
C SER A 69 13.65 9.21 7.51
N GLY A 70 13.28 9.75 8.69
CA GLY A 70 12.87 11.15 8.81
C GLY A 70 13.96 12.13 8.36
N ILE A 71 15.23 11.89 8.71
CA ILE A 71 16.35 12.74 8.24
C ILE A 71 16.49 12.66 6.72
N ALA A 72 16.43 11.46 6.13
CA ALA A 72 16.60 11.28 4.70
C ALA A 72 15.45 11.93 3.90
N GLU A 73 14.21 11.81 4.37
CA GLU A 73 13.03 12.42 3.77
C GLU A 73 13.07 13.95 3.81
N THR A 74 13.36 14.54 4.99
CA THR A 74 13.48 16.00 5.12
C THR A 74 14.62 16.54 4.25
N LEU A 75 15.77 15.87 4.23
CA LEU A 75 16.87 16.26 3.35
C LEU A 75 16.52 16.12 1.87
N ALA A 76 15.81 15.06 1.47
CA ALA A 76 15.40 14.90 0.08
C ALA A 76 14.41 15.99 -0.36
N ALA A 77 13.43 16.31 0.49
CA ALA A 77 12.47 17.39 0.24
C ALA A 77 13.18 18.75 0.10
N ASP A 78 14.05 19.08 1.05
CA ASP A 78 14.78 20.35 1.06
C ASP A 78 15.79 20.52 -0.07
N LEU A 79 16.43 19.43 -0.51
CA LEU A 79 17.36 19.47 -1.61
C LEU A 79 16.64 19.53 -2.97
N THR A 80 15.38 19.10 -3.04
CA THR A 80 14.55 19.17 -4.27
C THR A 80 14.35 20.61 -4.73
N ASP A 81 14.28 21.56 -3.81
CA ASP A 81 14.13 22.99 -4.13
C ASP A 81 15.41 23.62 -4.74
N SER A 82 16.56 22.95 -4.63
CA SER A 82 17.86 23.48 -5.08
C SER A 82 18.54 22.64 -6.18
N ALA A 83 18.19 21.37 -6.32
CA ALA A 83 18.72 20.44 -7.32
C ALA A 83 17.70 20.16 -8.44
N ARG A 84 18.17 19.71 -9.60
CA ARG A 84 17.29 19.41 -10.75
C ARG A 84 16.45 18.16 -10.54
N VAL A 85 17.00 17.17 -9.84
CA VAL A 85 16.36 15.88 -9.52
C VAL A 85 16.96 15.38 -8.21
N VAL A 86 16.11 15.07 -7.22
CA VAL A 86 16.53 14.41 -5.99
C VAL A 86 15.87 13.05 -5.88
N ILE A 87 16.67 12.02 -5.65
CA ILE A 87 16.23 10.63 -5.55
C ILE A 87 16.40 10.20 -4.09
N LEU A 88 15.29 9.89 -3.40
CA LEU A 88 15.38 9.28 -2.09
C LEU A 88 15.61 7.77 -2.27
N VAL A 89 16.76 7.27 -1.80
CA VAL A 89 17.13 5.86 -1.88
C VAL A 89 16.78 5.20 -0.55
N THR A 90 15.60 4.60 -0.49
CA THR A 90 15.02 4.02 0.74
C THR A 90 15.41 2.56 0.97
N THR A 91 16.02 1.90 -0.03
CA THR A 91 16.24 0.45 -0.05
C THR A 91 17.68 0.01 0.26
N SER A 92 18.63 0.93 0.41
CA SER A 92 20.02 0.55 0.71
C SER A 92 20.25 0.42 2.22
N PRO A 93 20.91 -0.67 2.67
CA PRO A 93 21.29 -0.81 4.07
C PRO A 93 22.23 0.33 4.46
N ALA A 94 22.07 0.83 5.68
CA ALA A 94 22.73 2.05 6.10
C ALA A 94 24.26 1.89 6.12
N GLY A 95 24.96 2.62 5.24
CA GLY A 95 26.41 2.49 5.02
C GLY A 95 26.81 1.64 3.81
N ALA A 96 25.87 1.23 2.95
CA ALA A 96 26.19 0.61 1.67
C ALA A 96 26.99 1.57 0.78
N SER A 97 28.07 1.06 0.20
CA SER A 97 28.92 1.83 -0.72
C SER A 97 28.27 1.89 -2.10
N GLY A 98 27.70 3.06 -2.43
CA GLY A 98 27.77 3.71 -3.75
C GLY A 98 27.25 3.02 -5.02
N ASP A 99 26.88 1.74 -5.02
CA ASP A 99 26.48 1.01 -6.23
C ASP A 99 24.94 0.97 -6.46
N ASP A 100 24.14 1.31 -5.44
CA ASP A 100 22.66 1.29 -5.53
C ASP A 100 22.04 2.63 -5.96
N ALA A 101 22.82 3.71 -6.03
CA ALA A 101 22.33 5.02 -6.43
C ALA A 101 22.32 5.15 -7.96
N ALA A 102 21.33 4.51 -8.60
CA ALA A 102 21.10 4.54 -10.04
C ALA A 102 21.27 5.95 -10.66
N GLY A 103 22.44 6.22 -11.23
CA GLY A 103 22.69 7.38 -12.09
C GLY A 103 22.87 8.75 -11.43
N ALA A 104 22.85 8.85 -10.08
CA ALA A 104 23.05 10.13 -9.39
C ALA A 104 24.52 10.58 -9.43
N ARG A 105 24.77 11.90 -9.52
CA ARG A 105 26.14 12.47 -9.53
C ARG A 105 26.69 12.62 -8.11
N TRP A 106 25.81 12.89 -7.16
CA TRP A 106 26.11 13.14 -5.76
C TRP A 106 25.24 12.25 -4.89
N ILE A 107 25.81 11.64 -3.83
CA ILE A 107 25.07 10.88 -2.83
C ILE A 107 25.24 11.54 -1.47
N VAL A 108 24.14 11.80 -0.77
CA VAL A 108 24.12 12.19 0.64
C VAL A 108 23.91 10.92 1.47
N THR A 109 24.86 10.63 2.34
CA THR A 109 24.80 9.46 3.23
C THR A 109 25.28 9.85 4.63
N GLY A 110 24.86 9.13 5.66
CA GLY A 110 25.14 9.55 7.03
C GLY A 110 24.64 8.58 8.09
N GLY A 111 24.79 9.02 9.34
CA GLY A 111 24.31 8.27 10.49
C GLY A 111 24.07 9.18 11.68
N TYR A 112 23.34 8.66 12.65
CA TYR A 112 23.01 9.33 13.89
C TYR A 112 23.28 8.41 15.08
N GLN A 113 23.60 9.02 16.22
CA GLN A 113 23.81 8.34 17.47
C GLN A 113 23.14 9.13 18.59
N ARG A 114 22.37 8.44 19.43
CA ARG A 114 21.73 9.00 20.61
C ARG A 114 22.33 8.41 21.88
N LEU A 115 22.58 9.23 22.89
CA LEU A 115 22.99 8.82 24.23
C LEU A 115 22.20 9.62 25.27
N GLY A 116 21.18 8.99 25.87
CA GLY A 116 20.21 9.72 26.69
C GLY A 116 19.44 10.72 25.84
N ASP A 117 19.51 12.00 26.19
CA ASP A 117 18.89 13.07 25.41
C ASP A 117 19.84 13.71 24.40
N ASP A 118 21.15 13.41 24.44
CA ASP A 118 22.11 13.93 23.47
C ASP A 118 21.99 13.18 22.14
N LEU A 119 21.79 13.93 21.06
CA LEU A 119 21.74 13.42 19.70
C LEU A 119 22.87 14.03 18.86
N ARG A 120 23.49 13.20 18.04
CA ARG A 120 24.46 13.61 17.03
C ARG A 120 24.10 13.06 15.68
N ILE A 121 24.07 13.92 14.67
CA ILE A 121 23.86 13.55 13.27
C ILE A 121 25.10 13.91 12.46
N THR A 122 25.59 12.96 11.66
CA THR A 122 26.71 13.18 10.75
C THR A 122 26.28 12.80 9.33
N ALA A 123 26.52 13.71 8.37
CA ALA A 123 26.24 13.51 6.96
C ALA A 123 27.48 13.80 6.12
N ARG A 124 27.55 13.16 4.95
CA ARG A 124 28.57 13.42 3.94
C ARG A 124 27.98 13.41 2.54
N ILE A 125 28.52 14.25 1.68
CA ILE A 125 28.24 14.27 0.24
C ILE A 125 29.37 13.53 -0.46
N VAL A 126 29.04 12.48 -1.21
CA VAL A 126 29.98 11.65 -1.97
C VAL A 126 29.79 11.89 -3.46
N ASP A 127 30.89 12.16 -4.14
CA ASP A 127 30.95 12.19 -5.61
C ASP A 127 30.94 10.75 -6.14
N THR A 128 29.96 10.38 -6.96
CA THR A 128 29.82 8.99 -7.46
C THR A 128 30.85 8.59 -8.51
N GLN A 129 31.52 9.54 -9.17
CA GLN A 129 32.58 9.25 -10.15
C GLN A 129 33.93 9.03 -9.49
N SER A 130 34.20 9.72 -8.38
CA SER A 130 35.47 9.59 -7.64
C SER A 130 35.37 8.77 -6.36
N GLY A 131 34.15 8.44 -5.91
CA GLY A 131 33.88 7.76 -4.64
C GLY A 131 34.30 8.57 -3.40
N THR A 132 34.66 9.84 -3.57
CA THR A 132 35.26 10.65 -2.49
C THR A 132 34.21 11.54 -1.84
N ALA A 133 34.26 11.63 -0.51
CA ALA A 133 33.41 12.57 0.23
C ALA A 133 33.92 14.01 0.02
N VAL A 134 33.14 14.82 -0.68
CA VAL A 134 33.49 16.22 -1.01
C VAL A 134 33.08 17.21 0.07
N HIS A 135 32.11 16.85 0.91
CA HIS A 135 31.66 17.68 2.02
C HIS A 135 31.19 16.80 3.19
N ARG A 136 31.42 17.27 4.42
CA ARG A 136 31.00 16.58 5.65
C ARG A 136 30.40 17.57 6.63
N VAL A 137 29.24 17.22 7.16
CA VAL A 137 28.50 18.03 8.12
C VAL A 137 28.24 17.21 9.37
N ARG A 138 28.34 17.88 10.52
CA ARG A 138 27.98 17.32 11.81
C ARG A 138 27.16 18.33 12.59
N VAL A 139 26.09 17.84 13.21
CA VAL A 139 25.20 18.60 14.08
C VAL A 139 25.05 17.83 15.39
N ASP A 140 25.24 18.52 16.51
CA ASP A 140 25.13 18.01 17.88
C ASP A 140 24.03 18.80 18.58
N GLY A 141 23.15 18.14 19.33
CA GLY A 141 22.03 18.79 20.02
C GLY A 141 21.26 17.82 20.90
N GLN A 142 20.09 18.24 21.39
CA GLN A 142 19.19 17.37 22.17
C GLN A 142 18.17 16.69 21.27
N ALA A 143 17.69 15.50 21.64
CA ALA A 143 16.66 14.76 20.92
C ALA A 143 15.34 15.53 20.80
N ALA A 144 15.03 16.41 21.77
CA ALA A 144 13.89 17.31 21.70
C ALA A 144 14.00 18.36 20.59
N ASP A 145 15.23 18.71 20.19
CA ASP A 145 15.53 19.68 19.13
C ASP A 145 15.70 19.02 17.75
N PHE A 146 15.27 17.76 17.62
CA PHE A 146 15.50 16.93 16.42
C PHE A 146 15.18 17.65 15.10
N PHE A 147 14.03 18.32 15.01
CA PHE A 147 13.62 19.04 13.81
C PHE A 147 14.52 20.24 13.49
N ALA A 148 14.90 21.02 14.51
CA ALA A 148 15.83 22.13 14.33
C ALA A 148 17.21 21.62 13.88
N MET A 149 17.65 20.47 14.38
CA MET A 149 18.87 19.82 13.94
C MET A 149 18.80 19.33 12.48
N GLN A 150 17.63 18.88 12.02
CA GLN A 150 17.40 18.51 10.61
C GLN A 150 17.51 19.73 9.68
N ASP A 151 16.90 20.86 10.08
CA ASP A 151 16.96 22.10 9.32
C ASP A 151 18.40 22.63 9.21
N GLU A 152 19.16 22.58 10.32
CA GLU A 152 20.57 22.98 10.36
C GLU A 152 21.44 22.07 9.50
N LEU A 153 21.21 20.75 9.56
CA LEU A 153 21.92 19.76 8.74
C LEU A 153 21.68 20.01 7.25
N SER A 154 20.42 20.28 6.88
CA SER A 154 19.99 20.58 5.52
C SER A 154 20.66 21.84 4.98
N ALA A 155 20.61 22.93 5.73
CA ALA A 155 21.24 24.20 5.35
C ALA A 155 22.74 24.04 5.09
N ARG A 156 23.46 23.34 5.99
CA ARG A 156 24.91 23.10 5.87
C ARG A 156 25.28 22.13 4.75
N LEU A 157 24.40 21.20 4.40
CA LEU A 157 24.61 20.31 3.25
C LEU A 157 24.39 21.04 1.92
N ARG A 158 23.41 21.96 1.84
CA ARG A 158 23.20 22.81 0.66
C ARG A 158 24.41 23.67 0.33
N GLU A 159 25.10 24.21 1.34
CA GLU A 159 26.33 24.99 1.15
C GLU A 159 27.47 24.19 0.49
N GLY A 160 27.51 22.86 0.71
CA GLY A 160 28.55 21.99 0.17
C GLY A 160 28.21 21.31 -1.16
N LEU A 161 27.00 21.52 -1.69
CA LEU A 161 26.55 20.93 -2.95
C LEU A 161 26.98 21.81 -4.15
N PRO A 162 27.84 21.32 -5.06
CA PRO A 162 28.26 22.08 -6.24
C PRO A 162 27.17 22.02 -7.32
N LEU A 163 26.03 22.66 -7.07
CA LEU A 163 24.93 22.79 -8.02
C LEU A 163 25.13 24.08 -8.84
N ARG A 164 25.18 23.97 -10.17
CA ARG A 164 25.23 25.15 -11.03
C ARG A 164 23.88 25.86 -10.98
N THR A 165 23.84 27.02 -10.32
CA THR A 165 22.73 27.96 -10.40
C THR A 165 22.51 28.35 -11.87
N ALA A 166 21.37 27.96 -12.43
CA ALA A 166 20.95 28.43 -13.75
C ALA A 166 20.51 29.89 -13.61
N THR A 167 21.42 30.82 -13.87
CA THR A 167 21.09 32.24 -14.03
C THR A 167 20.20 32.41 -15.25
N ALA A 168 18.99 32.95 -15.07
CA ALA A 168 18.12 33.36 -16.15
C ALA A 168 18.86 34.34 -17.09
N PRO A 169 18.80 34.19 -18.42
CA PRO A 169 19.37 35.19 -19.30
C PRO A 169 18.50 36.45 -19.28
N THR A 170 19.02 37.47 -18.60
CA THR A 170 18.67 38.88 -18.75
C THR A 170 18.74 39.29 -20.22
N GLY A 171 17.73 40.07 -20.64
CA GLY A 171 17.48 40.44 -22.02
C GLY A 171 18.68 41.01 -22.78
N THR A 172 18.69 40.74 -24.09
CA THR A 172 19.49 41.47 -25.06
C THR A 172 18.55 42.07 -26.10
N THR A 173 18.33 43.36 -25.94
CA THR A 173 17.80 44.31 -26.92
C THR A 173 18.64 44.30 -28.21
N VAL A 174 17.97 44.29 -29.37
CA VAL A 174 18.51 44.80 -30.65
C VAL A 174 17.39 45.60 -31.36
N PRO A 175 17.68 46.77 -31.97
CA PRO A 175 16.71 47.81 -32.28
C PRO A 175 16.10 47.70 -33.69
N GLY A 176 14.92 48.29 -33.87
CA GLY A 176 14.25 48.39 -35.18
C GLY A 176 14.77 49.53 -36.07
N PRO A 177 14.23 49.62 -37.30
CA PRO A 177 13.74 50.91 -37.79
C PRO A 177 12.29 50.81 -38.32
N ALA A 178 11.53 51.87 -38.06
CA ALA A 178 10.20 52.16 -38.59
C ALA A 178 10.29 52.97 -39.91
N PRO A 179 9.22 53.59 -40.44
CA PRO A 179 7.98 53.05 -41.01
C PRO A 179 7.72 53.62 -42.45
N ASN A 180 6.72 53.12 -43.19
CA ASN A 180 5.83 54.01 -43.98
C ASN A 180 4.57 53.32 -44.54
N ALA A 181 3.54 54.15 -44.63
CA ALA A 181 2.13 53.87 -44.88
C ALA A 181 1.74 53.78 -46.37
N ALA A 182 0.63 53.08 -46.67
CA ALA A 182 -0.55 53.61 -47.39
C ALA A 182 -1.57 52.49 -47.73
N SER A 183 -2.84 52.73 -47.35
CA SER A 183 -4.10 51.98 -47.61
C SER A 183 -4.52 51.99 -49.12
N PRO A 184 -5.70 51.47 -49.62
CA PRO A 184 -6.94 51.02 -48.92
C PRO A 184 -7.83 49.86 -49.52
N LEU A 185 -8.83 49.43 -48.71
CA LEU A 185 -10.25 49.00 -48.95
C LEU A 185 -10.63 48.14 -50.20
N ALA A 186 -11.38 47.03 -50.12
CA ALA A 186 -12.82 46.91 -49.74
C ALA A 186 -13.31 45.41 -49.64
N PRO A 187 -14.54 45.11 -49.12
CA PRO A 187 -14.98 43.86 -48.44
C PRO A 187 -16.06 43.05 -49.23
N PRO A 188 -17.00 42.25 -48.65
CA PRO A 188 -17.00 41.30 -47.52
C PRO A 188 -17.44 39.86 -47.94
N GLY A 189 -17.26 38.87 -47.06
CA GLY A 189 -17.93 37.57 -47.17
C GLY A 189 -17.96 36.80 -45.84
N ARG A 190 -19.14 36.69 -45.21
CA ARG A 190 -19.51 35.65 -44.24
C ARG A 190 -20.70 34.89 -44.85
N PRO A 191 -20.84 33.57 -44.58
CA PRO A 191 -21.68 33.14 -43.46
C PRO A 191 -21.09 31.96 -42.67
N SER A 192 -21.19 32.01 -41.33
CA SER A 192 -22.05 31.13 -40.49
C SER A 192 -21.34 29.88 -39.98
N VAL A 193 -20.81 29.95 -38.75
CA VAL A 193 -20.57 28.77 -37.92
C VAL A 193 -21.73 28.67 -36.96
N SER A 194 -22.51 27.61 -37.10
CA SER A 194 -23.65 27.27 -36.26
C SER A 194 -23.20 26.99 -34.83
N SER A 195 -23.72 27.79 -33.92
CA SER A 195 -23.84 27.48 -32.49
C SER A 195 -24.79 26.30 -32.30
N GLY A 196 -24.23 25.14 -31.97
CA GLY A 196 -24.93 24.00 -31.41
C GLY A 196 -24.21 23.61 -30.12
N GLY A 197 -24.56 24.28 -29.03
CA GLY A 197 -24.06 23.95 -27.70
C GLY A 197 -24.61 22.60 -27.25
N GLY A 198 -23.77 21.57 -27.31
CA GLY A 198 -23.85 20.42 -26.44
C GLY A 198 -22.73 20.57 -25.42
N LEU A 199 -23.08 20.81 -24.16
CA LEU A 199 -22.17 20.71 -23.02
C LEU A 199 -21.59 19.28 -23.00
N ALA A 200 -20.39 19.10 -23.54
CA ALA A 200 -19.60 17.91 -23.26
C ALA A 200 -19.21 17.98 -21.78
N ILE A 201 -19.82 17.09 -20.99
CA ILE A 201 -19.56 16.92 -19.57
C ILE A 201 -18.04 16.72 -19.41
N THR A 202 -17.41 17.56 -18.58
CA THR A 202 -16.04 17.37 -18.10
C THR A 202 -15.94 16.02 -17.41
N GLY A 203 -15.47 15.01 -18.14
CA GLY A 203 -15.18 13.69 -17.57
C GLY A 203 -14.08 13.86 -16.53
N ASN A 204 -14.32 13.41 -15.31
CA ASN A 204 -13.29 13.27 -14.29
C ASN A 204 -12.08 12.58 -14.92
N LEU A 205 -10.90 13.21 -14.83
CA LEU A 205 -9.65 12.66 -15.31
C LEU A 205 -9.41 11.32 -14.58
N ILE A 206 -9.45 10.23 -15.33
CA ILE A 206 -9.08 8.89 -14.85
C ILE A 206 -7.69 8.54 -15.38
N ASP A 207 -6.98 7.69 -14.63
CA ASP A 207 -5.68 7.17 -15.04
C ASP A 207 -5.91 5.82 -15.73
N GLY A 208 -5.35 5.65 -16.92
CA GLY A 208 -5.54 4.46 -17.75
C GLY A 208 -6.57 4.66 -18.88
N PRO A 209 -6.99 3.56 -19.53
CA PRO A 209 -7.85 3.62 -20.70
C PRO A 209 -9.27 4.11 -20.36
N ALA A 210 -10.02 4.50 -21.39
CA ALA A 210 -11.42 4.89 -21.22
C ALA A 210 -12.25 3.78 -20.55
N PRO A 211 -13.29 4.12 -19.76
CA PRO A 211 -14.12 3.12 -19.09
C PRO A 211 -14.71 2.12 -20.09
N PRO A 212 -14.64 0.81 -19.82
CA PRO A 212 -15.19 -0.20 -20.71
C PRO A 212 -16.72 -0.06 -20.77
N VAL A 213 -17.27 -0.26 -21.96
CA VAL A 213 -18.73 -0.26 -22.19
C VAL A 213 -19.24 -1.69 -22.10
N ALA A 214 -20.42 -1.89 -21.49
CA ALA A 214 -21.06 -3.20 -21.43
C ALA A 214 -21.14 -3.87 -22.82
N PRO A 215 -20.86 -5.19 -22.93
CA PRO A 215 -20.69 -6.15 -21.84
C PRO A 215 -19.29 -6.19 -21.21
N ALA A 216 -18.31 -5.46 -21.75
CA ALA A 216 -16.95 -5.47 -21.20
C ALA A 216 -16.92 -4.94 -19.76
N THR A 217 -16.02 -5.53 -18.96
CA THR A 217 -15.79 -5.21 -17.55
C THR A 217 -14.39 -4.67 -17.30
N VAL A 218 -13.46 -4.85 -18.25
CA VAL A 218 -12.10 -4.32 -18.20
C VAL A 218 -11.68 -3.76 -19.56
N ALA A 219 -10.99 -2.62 -19.56
CA ALA A 219 -10.25 -2.07 -20.68
C ALA A 219 -8.77 -1.96 -20.28
N ARG A 220 -7.85 -2.21 -21.22
CA ARG A 220 -6.40 -2.11 -21.00
C ARG A 220 -5.75 -1.27 -22.09
N ASP A 221 -4.72 -0.50 -21.72
CA ASP A 221 -3.87 0.18 -22.69
C ASP A 221 -2.62 -0.65 -23.04
N ALA A 222 -1.78 -0.12 -23.93
CA ALA A 222 -0.56 -0.81 -24.38
C ALA A 222 0.51 -0.97 -23.27
N SER A 223 0.40 -0.19 -22.19
CA SER A 223 1.29 -0.28 -21.03
C SER A 223 0.75 -1.22 -19.95
N GLY A 224 -0.44 -1.81 -20.15
CA GLY A 224 -1.07 -2.72 -19.20
C GLY A 224 -1.91 -2.03 -18.11
N ASN A 225 -2.02 -0.70 -18.13
CA ASN A 225 -2.92 0.00 -17.20
C ASN A 225 -4.36 -0.40 -17.50
N ALA A 226 -5.17 -0.55 -16.44
CA ALA A 226 -6.51 -1.11 -16.55
C ALA A 226 -7.56 -0.17 -15.98
N THR A 227 -8.69 -0.06 -16.69
CA THR A 227 -9.93 0.51 -16.16
C THR A 227 -10.98 -0.58 -16.07
N VAL A 228 -11.49 -0.82 -14.87
CA VAL A 228 -12.51 -1.79 -14.53
C VAL A 228 -13.85 -1.08 -14.36
N ARG A 229 -14.93 -1.72 -14.80
CA ARG A 229 -16.30 -1.29 -14.56
C ARG A 229 -16.96 -2.22 -13.53
N ALA A 230 -17.37 -1.65 -12.40
CA ALA A 230 -18.23 -2.34 -11.44
C ALA A 230 -19.62 -2.58 -12.05
N VAL A 231 -20.22 -3.74 -11.76
CA VAL A 231 -21.54 -4.11 -12.28
C VAL A 231 -22.54 -4.14 -11.15
N ARG A 232 -23.67 -3.44 -11.31
CA ARG A 232 -24.73 -3.43 -10.31
C ARG A 232 -25.47 -4.76 -10.29
N LEU A 233 -25.68 -5.34 -9.11
CA LEU A 233 -26.52 -6.51 -8.94
C LEU A 233 -28.00 -6.13 -9.08
N GLU A 234 -28.72 -6.89 -9.90
CA GLU A 234 -30.18 -6.80 -10.01
C GLU A 234 -30.89 -7.76 -9.04
N THR A 235 -30.25 -8.91 -8.79
CA THR A 235 -30.65 -9.92 -7.81
C THR A 235 -29.53 -10.13 -6.81
N PRO A 236 -29.83 -10.31 -5.51
CA PRO A 236 -28.84 -10.67 -4.52
C PRO A 236 -28.11 -11.97 -4.88
N ILE A 237 -26.83 -12.04 -4.56
CA ILE A 237 -26.05 -13.27 -4.59
C ILE A 237 -26.08 -13.95 -3.22
N THR A 238 -25.92 -15.26 -3.18
CA THR A 238 -25.77 -16.03 -1.95
C THR A 238 -24.28 -16.13 -1.64
N LEU A 239 -23.85 -15.54 -0.52
CA LEU A 239 -22.44 -15.63 -0.13
C LEU A 239 -22.15 -17.03 0.42
N ASP A 240 -21.68 -17.95 -0.43
CA ASP A 240 -21.39 -19.35 -0.08
C ASP A 240 -20.07 -19.89 -0.65
N GLY A 241 -19.42 -19.15 -1.55
CA GLY A 241 -18.15 -19.47 -2.18
C GLY A 241 -18.28 -20.33 -3.43
N VAL A 242 -19.47 -20.63 -3.96
CA VAL A 242 -19.64 -21.58 -5.09
C VAL A 242 -19.58 -20.90 -6.45
N LEU A 243 -20.01 -19.62 -6.55
CA LEU A 243 -20.10 -18.84 -7.80
C LEU A 243 -21.03 -19.47 -8.86
N ASP A 244 -22.20 -19.96 -8.48
CA ASP A 244 -23.17 -20.62 -9.38
C ASP A 244 -24.34 -19.71 -9.82
N GLU A 245 -24.43 -18.49 -9.30
CA GLU A 245 -25.44 -17.53 -9.71
C GLU A 245 -25.26 -17.08 -11.16
N SER A 246 -26.38 -16.81 -11.84
CA SER A 246 -26.40 -16.42 -13.25
C SER A 246 -25.58 -15.16 -13.55
N VAL A 247 -25.30 -14.31 -12.56
CA VAL A 247 -24.50 -13.09 -12.75
C VAL A 247 -23.05 -13.41 -13.15
N TYR A 248 -22.48 -14.51 -12.65
CA TYR A 248 -21.14 -14.97 -12.99
C TYR A 248 -21.05 -15.50 -14.43
N ALA A 249 -22.14 -16.06 -14.95
CA ALA A 249 -22.22 -16.51 -16.34
C ALA A 249 -22.52 -15.35 -17.32
N ASN A 250 -23.28 -14.35 -16.88
CA ASN A 250 -23.73 -13.24 -17.72
C ASN A 250 -22.78 -12.03 -17.74
N THR A 251 -21.83 -11.99 -16.81
CA THR A 251 -20.86 -10.90 -16.69
C THR A 251 -19.48 -11.39 -17.09
N THR A 252 -18.88 -10.74 -18.08
CA THR A 252 -17.49 -11.03 -18.49
C THR A 252 -16.55 -10.87 -17.30
N ALA A 253 -15.76 -11.91 -17.02
CA ALA A 253 -14.75 -11.86 -15.98
C ALA A 253 -13.63 -10.87 -16.32
N ILE A 254 -13.04 -10.29 -15.28
CA ILE A 254 -11.78 -9.56 -15.36
C ILE A 254 -10.66 -10.59 -15.39
N GLU A 255 -9.90 -10.60 -16.49
CA GLU A 255 -8.81 -11.54 -16.73
C GLU A 255 -7.51 -10.78 -17.14
N GLY A 256 -6.48 -11.53 -17.52
CA GLY A 256 -5.21 -11.00 -18.03
C GLY A 256 -4.33 -10.42 -16.93
N PHE A 257 -4.25 -11.10 -15.79
CA PHE A 257 -3.35 -10.74 -14.70
C PHE A 257 -1.90 -10.87 -15.14
N ILE A 258 -1.07 -9.93 -14.68
CA ILE A 258 0.31 -9.73 -15.11
C ILE A 258 1.23 -10.12 -13.95
N GLN A 259 2.25 -10.91 -14.23
CA GLN A 259 3.26 -11.30 -13.26
C GLN A 259 4.09 -10.10 -12.82
N GLN A 260 4.24 -9.97 -11.51
CA GLN A 260 5.36 -9.26 -10.91
C GLN A 260 6.52 -10.23 -10.67
N LEU A 261 6.22 -11.44 -10.19
CA LEU A 261 7.19 -12.51 -9.97
C LEU A 261 6.67 -13.80 -10.58
N PRO A 262 7.57 -14.72 -11.01
CA PRO A 262 9.01 -14.52 -11.16
C PRO A 262 9.39 -13.66 -12.37
N ASP A 263 8.58 -13.70 -13.43
CA ASP A 263 8.90 -13.10 -14.73
C ASP A 263 8.08 -11.81 -14.93
N GLU A 264 8.66 -10.67 -14.54
CA GLU A 264 7.97 -9.36 -14.58
C GLU A 264 7.37 -9.06 -15.96
N GLY A 265 6.08 -8.73 -15.99
CA GLY A 265 5.35 -8.33 -17.20
C GLY A 265 4.74 -9.49 -17.99
N GLU A 266 5.10 -10.74 -17.69
CA GLU A 266 4.52 -11.90 -18.37
C GLU A 266 3.08 -12.19 -17.91
N PRO A 267 2.25 -12.85 -18.73
CA PRO A 267 0.92 -13.30 -18.30
C PRO A 267 1.01 -14.29 -17.13
N THR A 268 0.02 -14.27 -16.22
CA THR A 268 -0.07 -15.28 -15.15
C THR A 268 -0.05 -16.72 -15.68
N THR A 269 0.65 -17.62 -14.98
CA THR A 269 0.68 -19.04 -15.36
C THR A 269 -0.56 -19.81 -14.93
N GLU A 270 -1.32 -19.28 -13.97
CA GLU A 270 -2.55 -19.87 -13.46
C GLU A 270 -3.73 -18.92 -13.69
N ARG A 271 -4.70 -19.38 -14.49
CA ARG A 271 -5.83 -18.55 -14.89
C ARG A 271 -6.54 -17.98 -13.65
N THR A 272 -6.79 -16.68 -13.70
CA THR A 272 -7.40 -15.92 -12.61
C THR A 272 -8.52 -15.09 -13.22
N GLU A 273 -9.74 -15.35 -12.78
CA GLU A 273 -10.96 -14.65 -13.18
C GLU A 273 -11.50 -13.89 -11.98
N ALA A 274 -11.81 -12.61 -12.13
CA ALA A 274 -12.37 -11.80 -11.05
C ALA A 274 -13.62 -11.02 -11.49
N TRP A 275 -14.49 -10.69 -10.54
CA TRP A 275 -15.66 -9.87 -10.76
C TRP A 275 -15.79 -8.82 -9.66
N VAL A 276 -16.26 -7.64 -10.05
CA VAL A 276 -16.56 -6.54 -9.12
C VAL A 276 -18.02 -6.17 -9.28
N PHE A 277 -18.82 -6.50 -8.28
CA PHE A 277 -20.24 -6.19 -8.23
C PHE A 277 -20.55 -5.22 -7.09
N PHE A 278 -21.73 -4.62 -7.13
CA PHE A 278 -22.23 -3.83 -6.01
C PHE A 278 -23.76 -3.81 -5.97
N ASP A 279 -24.31 -3.58 -4.79
CA ASP A 279 -25.71 -3.27 -4.58
C ASP A 279 -25.86 -1.93 -3.81
N THR A 280 -26.98 -1.72 -3.13
CA THR A 280 -27.20 -0.51 -2.33
C THR A 280 -26.48 -0.49 -0.99
N GLN A 281 -25.84 -1.57 -0.56
CA GLN A 281 -25.27 -1.71 0.78
C GLN A 281 -23.82 -2.19 0.75
N ASN A 282 -23.42 -2.94 -0.26
CA ASN A 282 -22.14 -3.63 -0.32
C ASN A 282 -21.49 -3.49 -1.71
N ILE A 283 -20.17 -3.52 -1.71
CA ILE A 283 -19.37 -3.94 -2.86
C ILE A 283 -19.03 -5.43 -2.66
N TYR A 284 -19.10 -6.19 -3.75
CA TYR A 284 -18.76 -7.60 -3.79
C TYR A 284 -17.58 -7.80 -4.73
N ILE A 285 -16.57 -8.54 -4.28
CA ILE A 285 -15.43 -8.90 -5.10
C ILE A 285 -15.28 -10.41 -5.04
N SER A 286 -15.43 -11.05 -6.19
CA SER A 286 -15.36 -12.50 -6.31
C SER A 286 -14.23 -12.89 -7.23
N ALA A 287 -13.66 -14.07 -7.02
CA ALA A 287 -12.62 -14.62 -7.87
C ALA A 287 -12.76 -16.14 -8.05
N ARG A 288 -12.47 -16.60 -9.26
CA ARG A 288 -12.22 -18.01 -9.59
C ARG A 288 -10.75 -18.17 -9.94
N LEU A 289 -10.08 -19.02 -9.17
CA LEU A 289 -8.62 -19.09 -9.10
C LEU A 289 -8.21 -20.50 -9.50
N TRP A 290 -7.87 -20.68 -10.78
CA TRP A 290 -7.47 -21.97 -11.32
C TRP A 290 -6.08 -22.34 -10.78
N ASP A 291 -5.84 -23.60 -10.48
CA ASP A 291 -4.53 -24.11 -10.10
C ASP A 291 -4.34 -25.51 -10.68
N SER A 292 -3.27 -25.70 -11.46
CA SER A 292 -2.93 -26.99 -12.04
C SER A 292 -2.36 -27.98 -11.02
N ALA A 293 -1.87 -27.50 -9.87
CA ALA A 293 -1.40 -28.35 -8.78
C ALA A 293 -2.58 -28.89 -7.94
N PRO A 294 -2.50 -30.13 -7.43
CA PRO A 294 -3.51 -30.67 -6.53
C PRO A 294 -3.56 -29.87 -5.22
N GLU A 295 -4.73 -29.86 -4.54
CA GLU A 295 -4.94 -29.12 -3.28
C GLU A 295 -3.90 -29.45 -2.20
N SER A 296 -3.35 -30.67 -2.18
CA SER A 296 -2.30 -31.08 -1.26
C SER A 296 -0.97 -30.32 -1.39
N GLU A 297 -0.76 -29.63 -2.51
CA GLU A 297 0.44 -28.81 -2.77
C GLU A 297 0.20 -27.31 -2.50
N TRP A 298 -1.04 -26.90 -2.25
CA TRP A 298 -1.35 -25.51 -1.89
C TRP A 298 -0.86 -25.22 -0.47
N VAL A 299 -0.16 -24.11 -0.28
CA VAL A 299 0.29 -23.65 1.04
C VAL A 299 -0.79 -22.75 1.63
N ALA A 300 -1.77 -23.40 2.24
CA ALA A 300 -2.84 -22.77 3.00
C ALA A 300 -2.91 -23.42 4.38
N ASN A 301 -2.05 -22.99 5.31
CA ASN A 301 -1.98 -23.52 6.68
C ASN A 301 -2.40 -22.49 7.74
N GLU A 302 -2.69 -21.25 7.34
CA GLU A 302 -3.03 -20.15 8.24
C GLU A 302 -4.54 -19.85 8.21
N MET A 303 -5.22 -20.07 9.34
CA MET A 303 -6.64 -19.73 9.53
C MET A 303 -6.85 -18.60 10.52
N GLN A 304 -5.79 -18.14 11.20
CA GLN A 304 -5.90 -17.09 12.20
C GLN A 304 -6.11 -15.75 11.51
N ARG A 305 -7.25 -15.11 11.83
CA ARG A 305 -7.50 -13.70 11.50
C ARG A 305 -6.36 -12.85 12.06
N ASP A 306 -5.91 -11.89 11.25
CA ASP A 306 -4.84 -10.92 11.58
C ASP A 306 -3.42 -11.53 11.67
N SER A 307 -3.19 -12.74 11.16
CA SER A 307 -1.84 -13.31 11.06
C SER A 307 -1.09 -12.78 9.85
N PHE A 308 0.02 -12.08 10.09
CA PHE A 308 0.96 -11.64 9.03
C PHE A 308 1.55 -12.81 8.22
N GLN A 309 1.41 -14.06 8.71
CA GLN A 309 1.83 -15.25 7.97
C GLN A 309 0.95 -15.55 6.75
N LEU A 310 -0.24 -14.94 6.64
CA LEU A 310 -1.09 -15.10 5.44
C LEU A 310 -0.37 -14.66 4.16
N ILE A 311 0.58 -13.73 4.27
CA ILE A 311 1.40 -13.24 3.14
C ILE A 311 2.31 -14.36 2.56
N ASN A 312 2.60 -15.39 3.37
CA ASN A 312 3.36 -16.58 2.98
C ASN A 312 2.47 -17.77 2.57
N ASN A 313 1.23 -17.52 2.18
CA ASN A 313 0.28 -18.53 1.73
C ASN A 313 -0.26 -18.19 0.33
N GLU A 314 -0.96 -19.14 -0.29
CA GLU A 314 -1.82 -18.89 -1.43
C GLU A 314 -2.86 -17.83 -1.06
N THR A 315 -2.90 -16.73 -1.79
CA THR A 315 -3.82 -15.62 -1.49
C THR A 315 -4.42 -15.00 -2.73
N PHE A 316 -5.62 -14.48 -2.58
CA PHE A 316 -6.23 -13.50 -3.47
C PHE A 316 -6.36 -12.17 -2.72
N ASN A 317 -5.99 -11.10 -3.40
CA ASN A 317 -5.71 -9.79 -2.84
C ASN A 317 -6.55 -8.73 -3.53
N VAL A 318 -7.11 -7.82 -2.75
CA VAL A 318 -7.84 -6.66 -3.24
C VAL A 318 -7.34 -5.43 -2.50
N SER A 319 -6.90 -4.41 -3.23
CA SER A 319 -6.66 -3.08 -2.67
C SER A 319 -7.62 -2.06 -3.30
N LEU A 320 -8.21 -1.19 -2.47
CA LEU A 320 -9.18 -0.17 -2.85
C LEU A 320 -8.72 1.21 -2.41
N ASP A 321 -8.47 2.10 -3.37
CA ASP A 321 -8.28 3.53 -3.15
C ASP A 321 -9.61 4.25 -3.34
N THR A 322 -10.36 4.32 -2.25
CA THR A 322 -11.71 4.91 -2.18
C THR A 322 -11.72 6.43 -2.26
N PHE A 323 -10.54 7.06 -2.12
CA PHE A 323 -10.34 8.49 -2.24
C PHE A 323 -9.61 8.87 -3.51
N TYR A 324 -9.36 7.95 -4.44
CA TYR A 324 -8.69 8.17 -5.72
C TYR A 324 -7.53 9.18 -5.66
N ASP A 325 -6.67 9.03 -4.64
CA ASP A 325 -5.53 9.89 -4.37
C ASP A 325 -4.19 9.20 -4.66
N ARG A 326 -4.24 7.93 -5.10
CA ARG A 326 -3.10 7.10 -5.53
C ARG A 326 -2.08 6.83 -4.43
N ARG A 327 -2.52 6.93 -3.18
CA ARG A 327 -1.61 7.00 -2.04
C ARG A 327 -2.16 6.30 -0.80
N ASN A 328 -3.46 6.42 -0.56
CA ASN A 328 -4.16 5.85 0.57
C ASN A 328 -5.16 4.78 0.10
N GLY A 329 -5.42 3.77 0.93
CA GLY A 329 -6.38 2.74 0.56
C GLY A 329 -6.61 1.71 1.64
N TYR A 330 -7.43 0.74 1.32
CA TYR A 330 -7.70 -0.44 2.14
C TYR A 330 -7.30 -1.68 1.38
N ALA A 331 -6.70 -2.65 2.05
CA ALA A 331 -6.38 -3.94 1.46
C ALA A 331 -7.09 -5.07 2.19
N PHE A 332 -7.50 -6.08 1.42
CA PHE A 332 -8.17 -7.29 1.85
C PHE A 332 -7.47 -8.47 1.21
N GLN A 333 -7.15 -9.49 2.00
CA GLN A 333 -6.59 -10.75 1.53
C GLN A 333 -7.42 -11.91 2.04
N VAL A 334 -7.54 -12.93 1.20
CA VAL A 334 -8.14 -14.21 1.56
C VAL A 334 -7.30 -15.35 1.02
N ASN A 335 -7.21 -16.46 1.76
CA ASN A 335 -6.61 -17.70 1.30
C ASN A 335 -7.68 -18.78 0.99
N PRO A 336 -7.31 -19.92 0.37
CA PRO A 336 -8.28 -20.97 0.03
C PRO A 336 -9.09 -21.50 1.23
N ILE A 337 -8.53 -21.50 2.44
CA ILE A 337 -9.20 -22.03 3.65
C ILE A 337 -10.01 -20.97 4.41
N GLY A 338 -10.17 -19.76 3.86
CA GLY A 338 -11.00 -18.71 4.43
C GLY A 338 -10.30 -17.87 5.50
N GLY A 339 -8.98 -17.98 5.64
CA GLY A 339 -8.16 -17.05 6.40
C GLY A 339 -8.23 -15.66 5.78
N ILE A 340 -8.43 -14.65 6.61
CA ILE A 340 -8.60 -13.26 6.20
C ILE A 340 -7.51 -12.37 6.82
N PHE A 341 -7.09 -11.37 6.05
CA PHE A 341 -6.21 -10.30 6.52
C PHE A 341 -6.65 -8.99 5.91
N ASP A 342 -6.71 -7.95 6.72
CA ASP A 342 -7.08 -6.61 6.29
C ASP A 342 -6.18 -5.56 6.94
N PHE A 343 -5.99 -4.45 6.23
CA PHE A 343 -5.19 -3.33 6.74
C PHE A 343 -5.48 -2.06 5.95
N GLN A 344 -5.18 -0.92 6.58
CA GLN A 344 -5.24 0.39 5.95
C GLN A 344 -3.85 0.83 5.49
N LEU A 345 -3.74 1.33 4.26
CA LEU A 345 -2.53 1.93 3.73
C LEU A 345 -2.62 3.45 3.79
N THR A 346 -1.55 4.06 4.29
CA THR A 346 -1.36 5.52 4.28
C THR A 346 -0.03 5.82 3.61
N ASP A 347 -0.03 6.71 2.62
CA ASP A 347 1.18 7.16 1.91
C ASP A 347 2.06 6.04 1.31
N GLU A 348 1.47 4.87 1.00
CA GLU A 348 2.19 3.63 0.66
C GLU A 348 3.33 3.27 1.64
N GLY A 349 3.27 3.80 2.86
CA GLY A 349 4.24 3.61 3.91
C GLY A 349 3.91 2.39 4.76
N ASN A 350 4.07 2.53 6.07
CA ASN A 350 3.73 1.44 6.99
C ASN A 350 2.20 1.26 7.04
N PRO A 351 1.70 0.05 6.73
CA PRO A 351 0.28 -0.23 6.83
C PRO A 351 -0.17 -0.22 8.29
N ASN A 352 -1.36 0.30 8.56
CA ASN A 352 -2.05 0.13 9.82
C ASN A 352 -2.79 -1.22 9.80
N ILE A 353 -2.14 -2.24 10.38
CA ILE A 353 -2.66 -3.60 10.50
C ILE A 353 -3.71 -3.75 11.61
N ASP A 354 -3.84 -2.76 12.50
CA ASP A 354 -4.87 -2.76 13.55
C ASP A 354 -6.23 -2.27 13.02
N TRP A 355 -6.27 -1.79 11.77
CA TRP A 355 -7.51 -1.39 11.12
C TRP A 355 -8.35 -2.61 10.78
N ASN A 356 -9.47 -2.80 11.49
CA ASN A 356 -10.27 -4.01 11.43
C ASN A 356 -11.73 -3.71 11.02
N PRO A 357 -12.07 -3.75 9.72
CA PRO A 357 -13.41 -3.49 9.21
C PRO A 357 -14.34 -4.70 9.39
N ILE A 358 -15.64 -4.45 9.29
CA ILE A 358 -16.65 -5.53 9.18
C ILE A 358 -16.77 -5.90 7.70
N TRP A 359 -16.45 -7.14 7.36
CA TRP A 359 -16.66 -7.72 6.04
C TRP A 359 -16.80 -9.24 6.17
N ASP A 360 -17.47 -9.87 5.20
CA ASP A 360 -17.70 -11.30 5.18
C ASP A 360 -16.99 -11.91 3.97
N VAL A 361 -16.48 -13.13 4.15
CA VAL A 361 -15.86 -13.91 3.08
C VAL A 361 -16.35 -15.34 3.07
N ARG A 362 -16.48 -15.92 1.86
CA ARG A 362 -16.62 -17.37 1.69
C ARG A 362 -15.65 -17.85 0.63
N THR A 363 -15.09 -19.03 0.84
CA THR A 363 -14.23 -19.70 -0.13
C THR A 363 -14.73 -21.09 -0.44
N GLY A 364 -14.67 -21.46 -1.71
CA GLY A 364 -15.07 -22.77 -2.21
C GLY A 364 -13.90 -23.50 -2.85
N ARG A 365 -14.08 -24.79 -3.11
CA ARG A 365 -13.20 -25.59 -3.96
C ARG A 365 -13.97 -26.09 -5.16
N PHE A 366 -13.29 -26.21 -6.28
CA PHE A 366 -13.80 -26.88 -7.47
C PHE A 366 -12.68 -27.68 -8.14
N GLU A 367 -13.04 -28.52 -9.12
CA GLU A 367 -12.04 -29.25 -9.88
C GLU A 367 -11.13 -28.29 -10.65
N GLY A 368 -9.85 -28.25 -10.27
CA GLY A 368 -8.84 -27.38 -10.89
C GLY A 368 -8.69 -26.02 -10.24
N GLY A 369 -9.19 -25.79 -9.01
CA GLY A 369 -8.92 -24.55 -8.29
C GLY A 369 -9.81 -24.25 -7.09
N TRP A 370 -9.84 -22.98 -6.70
CA TRP A 370 -10.65 -22.50 -5.59
C TRP A 370 -11.30 -21.16 -5.92
N THR A 371 -12.28 -20.78 -5.12
CA THR A 371 -13.10 -19.59 -5.32
C THR A 371 -13.09 -18.74 -4.06
N ALA A 372 -13.25 -17.43 -4.25
CA ALA A 372 -13.40 -16.47 -3.18
C ALA A 372 -14.58 -15.54 -3.46
N GLU A 373 -15.35 -15.24 -2.43
CA GLU A 373 -16.39 -14.21 -2.45
C GLU A 373 -16.23 -13.31 -1.25
N MET A 374 -15.94 -12.03 -1.49
CA MET A 374 -15.84 -11.00 -0.47
C MET A 374 -17.08 -10.12 -0.54
N GLN A 375 -17.74 -9.92 0.59
CA GLN A 375 -18.80 -8.93 0.78
C GLN A 375 -18.29 -7.84 1.71
N ILE A 376 -18.10 -6.63 1.17
CA ILE A 376 -17.61 -5.48 1.92
C ILE A 376 -18.73 -4.43 1.99
N PRO A 377 -19.36 -4.25 3.16
CA PRO A 377 -20.34 -3.19 3.37
C PRO A 377 -19.73 -1.81 3.13
N PHE A 378 -20.43 -0.93 2.41
CA PHE A 378 -19.97 0.44 2.19
C PHE A 378 -19.76 1.20 3.50
N LYS A 379 -20.53 0.89 4.55
CA LYS A 379 -20.36 1.48 5.89
C LYS A 379 -19.02 1.14 6.56
N SER A 380 -18.34 0.09 6.11
CA SER A 380 -17.03 -0.34 6.61
C SER A 380 -15.88 0.42 5.96
N LEU A 381 -16.14 1.17 4.89
CA LEU A 381 -15.16 1.95 4.14
C LEU A 381 -15.46 3.43 4.31
N ARG A 382 -14.44 4.28 4.44
CA ARG A 382 -14.59 5.72 4.15
C ARG A 382 -14.38 5.95 2.67
N TYR A 383 -15.07 6.90 2.07
CA TYR A 383 -14.95 7.26 0.65
C TYR A 383 -15.35 8.73 0.42
N ARG A 384 -14.99 9.27 -0.75
CA ARG A 384 -15.33 10.65 -1.14
C ARG A 384 -16.85 10.89 -1.12
N PRO A 385 -17.33 12.10 -0.77
CA PRO A 385 -18.74 12.46 -0.95
C PRO A 385 -19.18 12.37 -2.40
N GLY A 386 -20.45 12.03 -2.61
CA GLY A 386 -21.07 11.86 -3.92
C GLY A 386 -21.58 10.43 -4.13
N ARG A 387 -22.62 10.28 -4.95
CA ARG A 387 -23.18 8.95 -5.24
C ARG A 387 -22.30 8.17 -6.23
N VAL A 388 -21.97 8.80 -7.36
CA VAL A 388 -21.11 8.18 -8.38
C VAL A 388 -19.66 8.37 -7.98
N GLN A 389 -18.91 7.26 -7.91
CA GLN A 389 -17.54 7.26 -7.46
C GLN A 389 -16.58 6.80 -8.55
N ILE A 390 -15.32 7.18 -8.38
CA ILE A 390 -14.17 6.63 -9.08
C ILE A 390 -13.19 6.24 -7.99
N TRP A 391 -12.74 5.00 -8.00
CA TRP A 391 -11.79 4.45 -7.02
C TRP A 391 -10.57 3.87 -7.74
N GLY A 392 -9.45 3.73 -7.04
CA GLY A 392 -8.37 2.86 -7.49
C GLY A 392 -8.68 1.43 -7.09
N ILE A 393 -8.35 0.46 -7.94
CA ILE A 393 -8.49 -0.96 -7.65
C ILE A 393 -7.24 -1.72 -8.08
N GLN A 394 -6.68 -2.50 -7.16
CA GLN A 394 -5.67 -3.50 -7.47
C GLN A 394 -6.23 -4.86 -7.09
N LEU A 395 -6.21 -5.79 -8.03
CA LEU A 395 -6.51 -7.19 -7.76
C LEU A 395 -5.20 -7.95 -7.92
N GLY A 396 -4.95 -8.94 -7.08
CA GLY A 396 -3.74 -9.74 -7.23
C GLY A 396 -3.86 -11.13 -6.65
N ARG A 397 -2.94 -12.00 -7.01
CA ARG A 397 -2.87 -13.38 -6.53
C ARG A 397 -1.44 -13.74 -6.18
N ARG A 398 -1.27 -14.46 -5.07
CA ARG A 398 -0.03 -15.15 -4.72
C ARG A 398 -0.23 -16.65 -4.96
N ILE A 399 0.61 -17.24 -5.78
CA ILE A 399 0.71 -18.69 -5.99
C ILE A 399 2.04 -19.10 -5.38
N TYR A 400 1.98 -19.49 -4.11
CA TYR A 400 3.14 -19.70 -3.27
C TYR A 400 3.99 -20.88 -3.77
N HIS A 401 3.37 -22.00 -4.17
CA HIS A 401 4.10 -23.18 -4.66
C HIS A 401 4.91 -22.93 -5.94
N LYS A 402 4.49 -21.95 -6.76
CA LYS A 402 5.25 -21.48 -7.94
C LYS A 402 6.15 -20.29 -7.68
N ASN A 403 6.12 -19.73 -6.47
CA ASN A 403 6.71 -18.43 -6.16
C ASN A 403 6.24 -17.31 -7.12
N GLU A 404 5.00 -17.38 -7.60
CA GLU A 404 4.43 -16.43 -8.56
C GLU A 404 3.52 -15.42 -7.85
N SER A 405 3.63 -14.14 -8.23
CA SER A 405 2.77 -13.06 -7.76
C SER A 405 2.26 -12.28 -8.95
N THR A 406 0.95 -12.08 -9.05
CA THR A 406 0.30 -11.47 -10.21
C THR A 406 -0.68 -10.39 -9.81
N TYR A 407 -0.88 -9.41 -10.69
CA TYR A 407 -1.68 -8.23 -10.42
C TYR A 407 -2.52 -7.81 -11.63
N LEU A 408 -3.56 -7.02 -11.39
CA LEU A 408 -4.43 -6.48 -12.42
C LEU A 408 -3.63 -5.57 -13.35
N THR A 409 -2.80 -4.69 -12.81
CA THR A 409 -1.91 -3.80 -13.57
C THR A 409 -0.44 -4.18 -13.33
N PRO A 410 0.49 -3.78 -14.23
CA PRO A 410 1.90 -4.08 -14.03
C PRO A 410 2.43 -3.42 -12.75
N VAL A 411 3.15 -4.20 -11.96
CA VAL A 411 3.91 -3.69 -10.81
C VAL A 411 5.35 -4.16 -10.97
N PRO A 412 6.34 -3.25 -10.98
CA PRO A 412 7.73 -3.66 -11.10
C PRO A 412 8.20 -4.42 -9.86
N ILE A 413 9.13 -5.37 -10.01
CA ILE A 413 9.77 -6.10 -8.92
C ILE A 413 10.47 -5.13 -7.96
N SER A 414 11.12 -4.10 -8.52
CA SER A 414 11.78 -3.03 -7.74
C SER A 414 10.79 -2.21 -6.91
N GLY A 415 9.51 -2.25 -7.27
CA GLY A 415 8.43 -1.67 -6.49
C GLY A 415 8.17 -2.43 -5.19
N GLY A 416 8.75 -3.59 -4.89
CA GLY A 416 8.34 -4.38 -3.72
C GLY A 416 6.92 -4.95 -3.87
N PRO A 417 6.29 -5.51 -2.82
CA PRO A 417 5.07 -6.29 -3.01
C PRO A 417 3.92 -5.42 -3.55
N GLY A 418 3.39 -5.78 -4.73
CA GLY A 418 2.38 -4.98 -5.43
C GLY A 418 1.06 -4.76 -4.68
N LEU A 419 0.77 -5.60 -3.67
CA LEU A 419 -0.30 -5.36 -2.70
C LEU A 419 -0.24 -3.96 -2.06
N PHE A 420 0.97 -3.44 -1.81
CA PHE A 420 1.20 -2.16 -1.15
C PHE A 420 1.35 -0.98 -2.13
N ARG A 421 1.14 -1.19 -3.42
CA ARG A 421 1.33 -0.18 -4.48
C ARG A 421 0.01 0.35 -5.00
N ILE A 422 -0.60 1.22 -4.21
CA ILE A 422 -1.85 1.93 -4.55
C ILE A 422 -1.68 2.86 -5.77
N SER A 423 -0.51 3.46 -5.92
CA SER A 423 -0.08 4.28 -7.04
C SER A 423 -0.10 3.53 -8.37
N ALA A 424 0.09 2.21 -8.33
CA ALA A 424 0.03 1.35 -9.51
C ALA A 424 -1.37 0.78 -9.78
N ALA A 425 -2.35 1.02 -8.90
CA ALA A 425 -3.69 0.44 -9.02
C ALA A 425 -4.39 0.87 -10.32
N GLY A 426 -5.20 -0.02 -10.89
CA GLY A 426 -6.12 0.33 -11.97
C GLY A 426 -7.22 1.29 -11.50
N THR A 427 -8.08 1.69 -12.42
CA THR A 427 -9.22 2.58 -12.12
C THR A 427 -10.51 1.78 -12.08
N LEU A 428 -11.27 1.89 -10.99
CA LEU A 428 -12.63 1.37 -10.87
C LEU A 428 -13.66 2.47 -11.16
N THR A 429 -14.57 2.18 -12.08
CA THR A 429 -15.63 3.09 -12.51
C THR A 429 -17.00 2.41 -12.46
N GLY A 430 -18.08 3.19 -12.58
CA GLY A 430 -19.46 2.67 -12.63
C GLY A 430 -20.02 2.24 -11.29
N ILE A 431 -19.30 2.46 -10.19
CA ILE A 431 -19.76 2.17 -8.83
C ILE A 431 -20.57 3.34 -8.27
N GLU A 432 -21.70 3.00 -7.65
CA GLU A 432 -22.56 3.96 -6.94
C GLU A 432 -22.65 3.59 -5.47
N VAL A 433 -22.35 4.55 -4.60
CA VAL A 433 -22.34 4.36 -3.15
C VAL A 433 -23.56 5.02 -2.48
N PRO A 434 -23.96 4.56 -1.29
CA PRO A 434 -25.00 5.21 -0.49
C PRO A 434 -24.68 6.67 -0.19
N GLU A 435 -25.70 7.52 -0.20
CA GLU A 435 -25.56 8.89 0.27
C GLU A 435 -25.40 8.92 1.79
N GLY A 436 -24.51 9.78 2.29
CA GLY A 436 -24.43 10.06 3.73
C GLY A 436 -23.73 8.98 4.55
N ASN A 437 -22.60 8.45 4.08
CA ASN A 437 -21.74 7.52 4.82
C ASN A 437 -21.23 8.11 6.15
N ARG A 438 -22.06 8.01 7.19
CA ARG A 438 -21.72 8.29 8.57
C ARG A 438 -21.59 6.95 9.26
N THR A 439 -20.40 6.63 9.73
CA THR A 439 -20.17 5.41 10.50
C THR A 439 -20.95 5.50 11.81
N PHE A 440 -21.79 4.51 12.10
CA PHE A 440 -22.39 4.31 13.41
C PHE A 440 -22.18 2.86 13.80
N GLU A 441 -21.42 2.64 14.87
CA GLU A 441 -21.06 1.33 15.38
C GLU A 441 -21.30 1.29 16.89
N ILE A 442 -21.87 0.19 17.38
CA ILE A 442 -22.03 -0.08 18.81
C ILE A 442 -21.46 -1.47 19.08
N LYS A 443 -20.50 -1.58 20.01
CA LYS A 443 -19.93 -2.84 20.50
C LYS A 443 -20.27 -3.03 21.98
N PRO A 444 -21.29 -3.84 22.33
CA PRO A 444 -21.55 -4.18 23.73
C PRO A 444 -20.59 -5.27 24.22
N TYR A 445 -20.16 -5.20 25.48
CA TYR A 445 -19.40 -6.26 26.15
C TYR A 445 -19.90 -6.51 27.58
N ALA A 446 -19.65 -7.72 28.07
CA ALA A 446 -19.94 -8.14 29.43
C ALA A 446 -18.83 -9.08 29.90
N ILE A 447 -18.31 -8.85 31.11
CA ILE A 447 -17.30 -9.68 31.76
C ILE A 447 -17.88 -10.16 33.09
N GLY A 448 -17.65 -11.42 33.43
CA GLY A 448 -18.03 -11.99 34.71
C GLY A 448 -16.88 -12.79 35.29
N SER A 449 -16.65 -12.67 36.59
CA SER A 449 -15.70 -13.48 37.34
C SER A 449 -16.39 -14.12 38.55
N SER A 450 -15.79 -15.18 39.08
CA SER A 450 -16.29 -15.83 40.29
C SER A 450 -15.10 -16.29 41.12
N ALA A 451 -14.97 -15.77 42.34
CA ALA A 451 -13.91 -16.12 43.26
C ALA A 451 -14.40 -17.07 44.36
N THR A 452 -13.58 -18.07 44.69
CA THR A 452 -13.74 -18.87 45.89
C THR A 452 -12.41 -18.92 46.62
N ASP A 453 -12.39 -18.36 47.83
CA ASP A 453 -11.25 -18.39 48.75
C ASP A 453 -11.69 -18.97 50.10
N LEU A 454 -11.41 -20.26 50.28
CA LEU A 454 -11.72 -20.99 51.50
C LEU A 454 -10.73 -20.71 52.65
N ASN A 455 -9.66 -19.95 52.41
CA ASN A 455 -8.66 -19.59 53.41
C ASN A 455 -8.81 -18.14 53.92
N ALA A 456 -9.68 -17.33 53.31
CA ALA A 456 -10.03 -15.99 53.79
C ALA A 456 -10.87 -16.06 55.08
N ASP A 457 -10.79 -15.03 55.94
CA ASP A 457 -11.66 -14.87 57.11
C ASP A 457 -12.40 -13.52 57.03
N PRO A 458 -13.72 -13.51 56.75
CA PRO A 458 -14.57 -14.68 56.52
C PRO A 458 -14.30 -15.37 55.17
N ALA A 459 -14.57 -16.68 55.09
CA ALA A 459 -14.38 -17.46 53.87
C ALA A 459 -15.26 -16.96 52.73
N VAL A 460 -14.67 -16.77 51.55
CA VAL A 460 -15.34 -16.27 50.35
C VAL A 460 -15.71 -17.45 49.45
N ARG A 461 -16.97 -17.59 49.06
CA ARG A 461 -17.45 -18.68 48.18
C ARG A 461 -18.35 -18.13 47.09
N ASN A 462 -18.07 -18.52 45.85
CA ASN A 462 -18.86 -18.14 44.67
C ASN A 462 -19.15 -16.63 44.62
N ASP A 463 -18.17 -15.82 45.04
CA ASP A 463 -18.29 -14.37 45.02
C ASP A 463 -18.17 -13.92 43.57
N GLY A 464 -19.32 -13.64 42.98
CA GLY A 464 -19.47 -13.28 41.58
C GLY A 464 -19.27 -11.78 41.42
N ASP A 465 -18.42 -11.41 40.49
CA ASP A 465 -18.24 -10.03 40.06
C ASP A 465 -18.54 -9.94 38.56
N GLY A 466 -18.97 -8.79 38.08
CA GLY A 466 -19.24 -8.65 36.66
C GLY A 466 -19.55 -7.23 36.25
N ASP A 467 -19.05 -6.89 35.07
CA ASP A 467 -19.17 -5.58 34.47
C ASP A 467 -19.79 -5.68 33.10
N VAL A 468 -20.55 -4.66 32.75
CA VAL A 468 -21.09 -4.46 31.41
C VAL A 468 -20.64 -3.11 30.90
N GLY A 469 -20.28 -3.05 29.63
CA GLY A 469 -19.90 -1.81 28.98
C GLY A 469 -20.26 -1.83 27.51
N PHE A 470 -20.06 -0.68 26.88
CA PHE A 470 -20.24 -0.56 25.45
C PHE A 470 -19.37 0.55 24.86
N ASP A 471 -18.95 0.34 23.63
CA ASP A 471 -18.31 1.34 22.79
C ASP A 471 -19.28 1.80 21.71
N VAL A 472 -19.37 3.11 21.51
CA VAL A 472 -20.10 3.73 20.41
C VAL A 472 -19.12 4.56 19.58
N LYS A 473 -19.08 4.30 18.27
CA LYS A 473 -18.38 5.16 17.30
C LYS A 473 -19.41 5.86 16.41
N TYR A 474 -19.31 7.18 16.30
CA TYR A 474 -20.22 8.00 15.51
C TYR A 474 -19.49 9.00 14.60
N GLY A 475 -19.69 8.88 13.29
CA GLY A 475 -19.17 9.80 12.28
C GLY A 475 -19.91 11.13 12.29
N LEU A 476 -19.31 12.16 12.89
CA LEU A 476 -19.82 13.53 12.87
C LEU A 476 -19.77 14.13 11.45
N THR A 477 -18.69 13.85 10.72
CA THR A 477 -18.53 14.13 9.28
C THR A 477 -17.85 12.93 8.60
N GLN A 478 -17.68 12.95 7.28
CA GLN A 478 -17.00 11.86 6.55
C GLN A 478 -15.53 11.66 6.94
N ASN A 479 -14.91 12.67 7.58
CA ASN A 479 -13.52 12.64 8.03
C ASN A 479 -13.37 12.82 9.55
N LEU A 480 -14.46 12.93 10.32
CA LEU A 480 -14.44 13.16 11.77
C LEU A 480 -15.31 12.12 12.47
N THR A 481 -14.71 11.34 13.37
CA THR A 481 -15.40 10.33 14.19
C THR A 481 -15.32 10.72 15.65
N ALA A 482 -16.44 10.61 16.36
CA ALA A 482 -16.52 10.70 17.82
C ALA A 482 -16.61 9.28 18.39
N ASP A 483 -15.71 8.97 19.31
CA ASP A 483 -15.67 7.70 20.03
C ASP A 483 -16.13 7.93 21.47
N PHE A 484 -17.10 7.13 21.92
CA PHE A 484 -17.64 7.16 23.28
C PHE A 484 -17.56 5.75 23.87
N THR A 485 -16.91 5.62 25.02
CA THR A 485 -16.84 4.36 25.76
C THR A 485 -17.46 4.53 27.13
N TYR A 486 -18.31 3.58 27.51
CA TYR A 486 -18.91 3.51 28.83
C TYR A 486 -18.48 2.23 29.55
N ASN A 487 -17.91 2.42 30.75
CA ASN A 487 -17.49 1.38 31.69
C ASN A 487 -16.30 0.49 31.23
N THR A 488 -15.16 1.11 30.91
CA THR A 488 -13.93 0.45 30.42
C THR A 488 -13.37 -0.59 31.40
N ASP A 489 -12.92 -1.74 30.90
CA ASP A 489 -12.35 -2.84 31.69
C ASP A 489 -10.90 -2.60 32.18
N PHE A 490 -10.38 -1.37 32.06
CA PHE A 490 -9.03 -0.95 32.47
C PHE A 490 -8.97 -0.18 33.81
N ALA A 491 -10.05 -0.10 34.58
CA ALA A 491 -10.14 0.71 35.81
C ALA A 491 -10.01 -0.09 37.11
#